data_AF-A0A1A9UTB1-F1
#
_entry.id   AF-A0A1A9UTB1-F1
#
_cell.length_a   1.000
_cell.length_b   1.000
_cell.length_c   1.000
_cell.angle_alpha   90.00
_cell.angle_beta   90.00
_cell.angle_gamma   90.00
#
_symmetry.space_group_name_H-M   'P 1'
#
loop_
_entity.id
_entity.type
_entity.pdbx_description
1 polymer ?
#
loop_
_entity_poly.entity_id
_entity_poly.type
_entity_poly.pdbx_seq_one_letter_code
_entity_poly.pdbx_strand_id
1 'polypeptide(L)'
;MIIINEFCQKIEANLRFLNLNRLKLLHFDVSLYTAVLFQSQPENETSIRDYCKLVVYHLQSISRESFHFTGIAKLERREMCDDYEYTNPIIVGNERDVPDNGMKQFDFIDSKKVLLIKQKGQLHAVGSKCPHYGAPLENGVLSDGRIRCPWHGACFDIKTGDIENFPGLDSLLCYKVEISKSGQVGIMARLKDVGFDKRVKDMVKRDLNDPSTFVVVGGGPAGGICVETLRQQGYAGRLVLISKEAYLPYDRVQISKTTNVKIEALQYRQQEFYDEYDIETFLNVEATKVAGDKQTITLSNGMSIQYDKMFIATGCAPIIPPITGIDLKNVVIIRTYDDLAAISKAKDETTKAVCLGSSIITLEIAQTLIRQVESVTIVGTTDLIGNEFLGDVVGERVLRLFTDNRVTVITNSNVIEIFPNKNGEVEKVMLMNYKELPCDLLIIDPDVKSNTTFLKRSGLNLNTDGSIDTNVYLRTSIESIYVGGDIANAPVYSIDNEFAVVRNYQIAQNHGRIAAINMIKSRSKILRAVPFFSTKLFGKSFRFSGYGEYTDLIIEGDLENLEFVAYFINNKLKVVRVGSCGCNAVVAKFAELQTQGVSLTREDVENTEMAWTKLIKSG
;
A
#
# COMPACT_ATOMS: atom_id res chain seq x y z
N MET A 1 -35.07 -26.54 17.09
CA MET A 1 -36.13 -25.49 17.13
C MET A 1 -35.60 -24.13 17.59
N ILE A 2 -34.86 -24.05 18.70
CA ILE A 2 -34.30 -22.77 19.21
C ILE A 2 -33.31 -22.14 18.22
N ILE A 3 -32.39 -22.92 17.65
CA ILE A 3 -31.40 -22.47 16.65
C ILE A 3 -32.08 -21.96 15.36
N ILE A 4 -33.18 -22.61 14.94
CA ILE A 4 -33.97 -22.20 13.77
C ILE A 4 -34.67 -20.87 14.04
N ASN A 5 -35.18 -20.66 15.25
CA ASN A 5 -35.81 -19.39 15.63
C ASN A 5 -34.81 -18.23 15.69
N GLU A 6 -33.61 -18.44 16.27
CA GLU A 6 -32.54 -17.45 16.24
C GLU A 6 -32.05 -17.15 14.81
N PHE A 7 -31.99 -18.16 13.95
CA PHE A 7 -31.60 -18.01 12.55
C PHE A 7 -32.67 -17.25 11.74
N CYS A 8 -33.95 -17.57 11.90
CA CYS A 8 -35.06 -16.84 11.29
C CYS A 8 -35.11 -15.38 11.76
N GLN A 9 -34.82 -15.11 13.04
CA GLN A 9 -34.70 -13.74 13.55
C GLN A 9 -33.52 -12.98 12.93
N LYS A 10 -32.37 -13.63 12.72
CA LYS A 10 -31.23 -13.02 12.01
C LYS A 10 -31.52 -12.76 10.53
N ILE A 11 -32.24 -13.66 9.86
CA ILE A 11 -32.70 -13.45 8.48
C ILE A 11 -33.70 -12.29 8.41
N GLU A 12 -34.69 -12.23 9.30
CA GLU A 12 -35.63 -11.10 9.36
C GLU A 12 -34.93 -9.78 9.66
N ALA A 13 -33.93 -9.76 10.55
CA ALA A 13 -33.13 -8.58 10.83
C ALA A 13 -32.36 -8.11 9.59
N ASN A 14 -31.75 -9.04 8.85
CA ASN A 14 -31.06 -8.75 7.59
C ASN A 14 -32.00 -8.28 6.47
N LEU A 15 -33.20 -8.86 6.36
CA LEU A 15 -34.22 -8.44 5.37
C LEU A 15 -34.78 -7.04 5.68
N ARG A 16 -34.98 -6.71 6.96
CA ARG A 16 -35.36 -5.35 7.40
C ARG A 16 -34.25 -4.34 7.15
N PHE A 17 -33.00 -4.76 7.31
CA PHE A 17 -31.83 -3.92 7.07
C PHE A 17 -31.66 -3.54 5.58
N LEU A 18 -31.92 -4.48 4.67
CA LEU A 18 -31.82 -4.29 3.21
C LEU A 18 -33.03 -3.59 2.56
N ASN A 19 -33.96 -3.03 3.34
CA ASN A 19 -35.19 -2.40 2.83
C ASN A 19 -36.11 -3.36 2.04
N LEU A 20 -36.00 -4.67 2.26
CA LEU A 20 -36.72 -5.71 1.51
C LEU A 20 -38.13 -6.02 2.06
N ASN A 21 -38.68 -5.18 2.93
CA ASN A 21 -40.03 -5.37 3.49
C ASN A 21 -41.16 -5.45 2.43
N ARG A 22 -40.90 -5.01 1.19
CA ARG A 22 -41.82 -5.13 0.04
C ARG A 22 -41.70 -6.44 -0.75
N LEU A 23 -40.75 -7.34 -0.47
CA LEU A 23 -40.76 -8.69 -1.06
C LEU A 23 -41.93 -9.55 -0.57
N LYS A 24 -42.76 -9.07 0.36
CA LYS A 24 -44.08 -9.66 0.63
C LYS A 24 -45.08 -9.51 -0.54
N LEU A 25 -44.83 -8.62 -1.51
CA LEU A 25 -45.75 -8.35 -2.63
C LEU A 25 -45.43 -9.13 -3.92
N LEU A 26 -44.23 -9.70 -4.04
CA LEU A 26 -43.96 -10.79 -4.97
C LEU A 26 -44.13 -12.06 -4.14
N HIS A 27 -44.97 -13.01 -4.56
CA HIS A 27 -45.30 -14.24 -3.81
C HIS A 27 -44.07 -15.13 -3.50
N PHE A 28 -43.19 -14.68 -2.61
CA PHE A 28 -42.09 -15.42 -2.04
C PHE A 28 -42.37 -15.56 -0.55
N ASP A 29 -43.24 -16.51 -0.25
CA ASP A 29 -43.48 -16.93 1.12
C ASP A 29 -42.27 -17.78 1.56
N VAL A 30 -41.31 -17.13 2.22
CA VAL A 30 -40.08 -17.75 2.73
C VAL A 30 -40.42 -18.93 3.65
N SER A 31 -41.59 -18.91 4.30
CA SER A 31 -42.08 -20.00 5.15
C SER A 31 -42.52 -21.24 4.35
N LEU A 32 -43.05 -21.05 3.13
CA LEU A 32 -43.44 -22.14 2.24
C LEU A 32 -42.23 -22.74 1.51
N TYR A 33 -41.25 -21.90 1.14
CA TYR A 33 -40.02 -22.36 0.47
C TYR A 33 -39.10 -23.12 1.45
N THR A 34 -39.06 -22.72 2.72
CA THR A 34 -38.44 -23.55 3.76
C THR A 34 -39.21 -24.85 3.97
N ALA A 35 -40.55 -24.85 3.99
CA ALA A 35 -41.33 -26.07 4.12
C ALA A 35 -41.14 -27.07 2.95
N VAL A 36 -40.96 -26.60 1.71
CA VAL A 36 -40.72 -27.46 0.52
C VAL A 36 -39.29 -28.04 0.50
N LEU A 37 -38.30 -27.33 1.05
CA LEU A 37 -36.92 -27.81 1.15
C LEU A 37 -36.65 -28.75 2.35
N PHE A 38 -37.60 -28.87 3.29
CA PHE A 38 -37.51 -29.73 4.47
C PHE A 38 -38.01 -31.18 4.26
N GLN A 39 -38.02 -31.70 3.02
CA GLN A 39 -38.39 -33.09 2.74
C GLN A 39 -37.26 -34.12 2.98
N SER A 40 -36.03 -33.69 3.25
CA SER A 40 -34.95 -34.59 3.69
C SER A 40 -34.47 -34.15 5.08
N GLN A 41 -34.87 -34.89 6.11
CA GLN A 41 -34.43 -34.61 7.49
C GLN A 41 -32.90 -34.72 7.58
N PRO A 42 -32.18 -33.64 7.96
CA PRO A 42 -30.73 -33.72 8.16
C PRO A 42 -30.43 -34.38 9.52
N GLU A 43 -29.57 -35.40 9.53
CA GLU A 43 -29.34 -36.27 10.69
C GLU A 43 -28.40 -35.67 11.77
N ASN A 44 -27.69 -34.56 11.51
CA ASN A 44 -26.82 -33.90 12.50
C ASN A 44 -26.59 -32.38 12.27
N GLU A 45 -26.08 -31.68 13.31
CA GLU A 45 -25.81 -30.23 13.31
C GLU A 45 -24.84 -29.75 12.21
N THR A 46 -23.87 -30.58 11.83
CA THR A 46 -22.89 -30.24 10.79
C THR A 46 -23.57 -30.14 9.42
N SER A 47 -24.48 -31.07 9.13
CA SER A 47 -25.27 -31.07 7.88
C SER A 47 -26.20 -29.85 7.79
N ILE A 48 -26.77 -29.41 8.92
CA ILE A 48 -27.62 -28.21 8.98
C ILE A 48 -26.79 -26.95 8.65
N ARG A 49 -25.55 -26.87 9.16
CA ARG A 49 -24.68 -25.70 8.98
C ARG A 49 -24.19 -25.57 7.53
N ASP A 50 -23.83 -26.66 6.88
CA ASP A 50 -23.40 -26.64 5.48
C ASP A 50 -24.59 -26.46 4.52
N TYR A 51 -25.77 -26.96 4.88
CA TYR A 51 -27.01 -26.71 4.16
C TYR A 51 -27.44 -25.23 4.23
N CYS A 52 -27.29 -24.58 5.39
CA CYS A 52 -27.54 -23.15 5.56
C CYS A 52 -26.60 -22.28 4.71
N LYS A 53 -25.34 -22.69 4.50
CA LYS A 53 -24.42 -21.99 3.59
C LYS A 53 -24.90 -22.06 2.14
N LEU A 54 -25.44 -23.21 1.73
CA LEU A 54 -26.02 -23.42 0.40
C LEU A 54 -27.25 -22.53 0.16
N VAL A 55 -28.14 -22.38 1.13
CA VAL A 55 -29.31 -21.48 1.03
C VAL A 55 -28.90 -20.01 0.93
N VAL A 56 -27.90 -19.58 1.72
CA VAL A 56 -27.34 -18.21 1.62
C VAL A 56 -26.69 -17.97 0.26
N TYR A 57 -25.92 -18.95 -0.23
CA TYR A 57 -25.31 -18.88 -1.57
C TYR A 57 -26.37 -18.81 -2.67
N HIS A 58 -27.48 -19.55 -2.54
CA HIS A 58 -28.55 -19.54 -3.52
C HIS A 58 -29.34 -18.22 -3.50
N LEU A 59 -29.65 -17.67 -2.32
CA LEU A 59 -30.29 -16.36 -2.21
C LEU A 59 -29.39 -15.23 -2.78
N GLN A 60 -28.08 -15.34 -2.60
CA GLN A 60 -27.09 -14.45 -3.24
C GLN A 60 -26.96 -14.66 -4.76
N SER A 61 -27.28 -15.87 -5.27
CA SER A 61 -27.32 -16.14 -6.72
C SER A 61 -28.59 -15.61 -7.39
N ILE A 62 -29.74 -15.65 -6.70
CA ILE A 62 -31.01 -15.08 -7.20
C ILE A 62 -30.92 -13.55 -7.33
N SER A 63 -30.12 -12.89 -6.47
CA SER A 63 -29.81 -11.46 -6.63
C SER A 63 -28.81 -11.17 -7.75
N ARG A 64 -28.11 -12.19 -8.28
CA ARG A 64 -27.21 -12.07 -9.44
C ARG A 64 -27.92 -12.37 -10.78
N GLU A 65 -28.94 -13.21 -10.80
CA GLU A 65 -29.60 -13.65 -12.06
C GLU A 65 -30.85 -12.84 -12.47
N SER A 66 -31.34 -11.93 -11.63
CA SER A 66 -32.54 -11.13 -11.95
C SER A 66 -32.25 -9.92 -12.85
N PHE A 67 -31.56 -10.10 -13.99
CA PHE A 67 -31.48 -9.10 -15.07
C PHE A 67 -31.26 -9.71 -16.47
N HIS A 68 -31.79 -10.91 -16.76
CA HIS A 68 -31.86 -11.43 -18.14
C HIS A 68 -33.26 -11.98 -18.43
N PHE A 69 -34.20 -11.07 -18.77
CA PHE A 69 -35.35 -11.42 -19.59
C PHE A 69 -35.52 -10.36 -20.68
N THR A 70 -35.27 -10.81 -21.91
CA THR A 70 -35.47 -10.06 -23.14
C THR A 70 -36.94 -9.80 -23.39
N GLY A 71 -37.29 -8.51 -23.51
CA GLY A 71 -38.33 -8.05 -24.45
C GLY A 71 -39.76 -7.95 -23.93
N ILE A 72 -40.06 -6.95 -23.09
CA ILE A 72 -41.32 -6.17 -23.18
C ILE A 72 -41.03 -4.69 -22.85
N ALA A 73 -41.19 -3.87 -23.89
CA ALA A 73 -41.60 -2.46 -23.94
C ALA A 73 -41.29 -1.47 -22.80
N LYS A 74 -40.57 -0.40 -23.18
CA LYS A 74 -40.85 1.01 -22.83
C LYS A 74 -41.72 1.22 -21.58
N LEU A 75 -41.08 1.18 -20.42
CA LEU A 75 -41.49 2.00 -19.28
C LEU A 75 -40.35 2.98 -19.03
N GLU A 76 -40.71 4.25 -19.08
CA GLU A 76 -39.84 5.40 -18.94
C GLU A 76 -38.85 5.20 -17.77
N ARG A 77 -37.60 5.61 -17.99
CA ARG A 77 -36.67 5.96 -16.90
C ARG A 77 -37.30 7.11 -16.12
N ARG A 78 -38.27 6.81 -15.24
CA ARG A 78 -38.53 7.63 -14.08
C ARG A 78 -37.30 7.48 -13.19
N GLU A 79 -36.67 8.61 -12.91
CA GLU A 79 -35.65 8.79 -11.90
C GLU A 79 -35.89 7.82 -10.74
N MET A 80 -34.97 6.88 -10.53
CA MET A 80 -34.93 6.14 -9.28
C MET A 80 -34.70 7.17 -8.19
N CYS A 81 -35.74 7.43 -7.40
CA CYS A 81 -35.66 8.22 -6.18
C CYS A 81 -34.50 7.70 -5.31
N ASP A 82 -33.69 8.61 -4.75
CA ASP A 82 -32.52 8.33 -3.90
C ASP A 82 -32.81 7.39 -2.71
N ASP A 83 -34.09 7.13 -2.38
CA ASP A 83 -34.55 6.34 -1.24
C ASP A 83 -34.25 4.84 -1.29
N TYR A 84 -33.82 4.28 -2.42
CA TYR A 84 -33.52 2.84 -2.56
C TYR A 84 -32.03 2.50 -2.61
N GLU A 85 -31.12 3.47 -2.56
CA GLU A 85 -29.68 3.19 -2.58
C GLU A 85 -29.11 2.90 -1.18
N TYR A 86 -29.81 3.33 -0.13
CA TYR A 86 -29.31 3.31 1.25
C TYR A 86 -30.15 2.43 2.18
N THR A 87 -29.51 1.97 3.26
CA THR A 87 -30.16 1.28 4.37
C THR A 87 -31.02 2.24 5.19
N ASN A 88 -31.91 1.72 6.03
CA ASN A 88 -32.57 2.53 7.05
C ASN A 88 -31.54 3.18 8.00
N PRO A 89 -31.82 4.39 8.55
CA PRO A 89 -30.90 5.07 9.44
C PRO A 89 -30.75 4.32 10.75
N ILE A 90 -29.50 4.14 11.18
CA ILE A 90 -29.15 3.52 12.44
C ILE A 90 -28.55 4.56 13.35
N ILE A 91 -29.16 4.72 14.51
CA ILE A 91 -28.73 5.69 15.51
C ILE A 91 -27.46 5.16 16.19
N VAL A 92 -26.36 5.91 16.09
CA VAL A 92 -25.07 5.50 16.67
C VAL A 92 -24.61 6.37 17.83
N GLY A 93 -25.19 7.56 18.01
CA GLY A 93 -24.78 8.50 19.06
C GLY A 93 -25.47 9.86 18.93
N ASN A 94 -24.96 10.86 19.66
CA ASN A 94 -25.41 12.25 19.57
C ASN A 94 -24.33 13.13 18.92
N GLU A 95 -24.73 14.14 18.15
CA GLU A 95 -23.79 15.05 17.48
C GLU A 95 -22.90 15.85 18.45
N ARG A 96 -23.32 15.97 19.71
CA ARG A 96 -22.58 16.65 20.79
C ARG A 96 -21.45 15.78 21.36
N ASP A 97 -21.49 14.48 21.11
CA ASP A 97 -20.45 13.54 21.54
C ASP A 97 -19.18 13.65 20.68
N VAL A 98 -19.28 14.34 19.53
CA VAL A 98 -18.17 14.58 18.61
C VAL A 98 -17.81 16.07 18.68
N PRO A 99 -16.65 16.44 19.26
CA PRO A 99 -16.23 17.82 19.31
C PRO A 99 -15.99 18.36 17.89
N ASP A 100 -16.23 19.66 17.69
CA ASP A 100 -15.92 20.30 16.41
C ASP A 100 -14.41 20.25 16.14
N ASN A 101 -14.05 19.94 14.90
CA ASN A 101 -12.69 19.60 14.45
C ASN A 101 -12.10 18.39 15.20
N GLY A 102 -12.96 17.42 15.50
CA GLY A 102 -12.63 16.19 16.17
C GLY A 102 -13.34 14.98 15.57
N MET A 103 -12.99 13.81 16.07
CA MET A 103 -13.52 12.54 15.60
C MET A 103 -13.71 11.57 16.77
N LYS A 104 -14.70 10.68 16.64
CA LYS A 104 -15.00 9.66 17.64
C LYS A 104 -15.61 8.43 16.99
N GLN A 105 -15.18 7.27 17.46
CA GLN A 105 -15.68 5.99 16.99
C GLN A 105 -16.93 5.56 17.76
N PHE A 106 -17.88 4.97 17.04
CA PHE A 106 -19.12 4.43 17.58
C PHE A 106 -19.33 3.01 17.09
N ASP A 107 -20.06 2.22 17.88
CA ASP A 107 -20.50 0.90 17.47
C ASP A 107 -21.56 1.03 16.38
N PHE A 108 -21.49 0.11 15.43
CA PHE A 108 -22.37 0.02 14.26
C PHE A 108 -22.84 -1.44 14.10
N ILE A 109 -23.43 -1.79 12.96
CA ILE A 109 -24.04 -3.10 12.71
C ILE A 109 -23.00 -4.23 12.72
N ASP A 110 -23.41 -5.42 13.15
CA ASP A 110 -22.60 -6.65 13.10
C ASP A 110 -21.22 -6.52 13.73
N SER A 111 -21.14 -5.82 14.88
CA SER A 111 -19.89 -5.53 15.60
C SER A 111 -18.89 -4.70 14.79
N LYS A 112 -19.31 -4.12 13.66
CA LYS A 112 -18.53 -3.12 12.93
C LYS A 112 -18.57 -1.80 13.70
N LYS A 113 -17.64 -0.92 13.36
CA LYS A 113 -17.52 0.42 13.94
C LYS A 113 -17.50 1.45 12.84
N VAL A 114 -17.97 2.64 13.19
CA VAL A 114 -18.00 3.82 12.31
C VAL A 114 -17.28 4.96 12.99
N LEU A 115 -16.55 5.75 12.22
CA LEU A 115 -15.89 6.94 12.70
C LEU A 115 -16.72 8.16 12.30
N LEU A 116 -17.25 8.85 13.30
CA LEU A 116 -17.86 10.16 13.11
C LEU A 116 -16.78 11.23 13.19
N ILE A 117 -16.79 12.16 12.24
CA ILE A 117 -15.85 13.27 12.14
C ILE A 117 -16.66 14.55 12.02
N LYS A 118 -16.46 15.48 12.95
CA LYS A 118 -17.10 16.80 12.90
C LYS A 118 -16.05 17.84 12.53
N GLN A 119 -16.28 18.58 11.45
CA GLN A 119 -15.36 19.62 10.99
C GLN A 119 -16.16 20.82 10.46
N LYS A 120 -15.84 22.02 10.95
CA LYS A 120 -16.53 23.27 10.58
C LYS A 120 -18.06 23.16 10.77
N GLY A 121 -18.50 22.51 11.84
CA GLY A 121 -19.90 22.26 12.15
C GLY A 121 -20.59 21.17 11.31
N GLN A 122 -19.93 20.59 10.32
CA GLN A 122 -20.47 19.51 9.49
C GLN A 122 -20.05 18.15 10.03
N LEU A 123 -20.99 17.21 10.10
CA LEU A 123 -20.73 15.85 10.56
C LEU A 123 -20.63 14.89 9.37
N HIS A 124 -19.56 14.12 9.35
CA HIS A 124 -19.27 13.08 8.35
C HIS A 124 -19.14 11.73 9.03
N ALA A 125 -19.43 10.65 8.29
CA ALA A 125 -19.32 9.29 8.77
C ALA A 125 -18.55 8.42 7.77
N VAL A 126 -17.46 7.82 8.24
CA VAL A 126 -16.57 6.96 7.42
C VAL A 126 -16.24 5.65 8.14
N GLY A 127 -15.73 4.67 7.40
CA GLY A 127 -15.19 3.43 7.98
C GLY A 127 -14.11 3.72 9.04
N SER A 128 -14.13 3.00 10.16
CA SER A 128 -13.28 3.34 11.31
C SER A 128 -11.85 2.81 11.26
N LYS A 129 -11.54 1.95 10.29
CA LYS A 129 -10.21 1.33 10.12
C LYS A 129 -9.62 1.69 8.78
N CYS A 130 -8.30 1.87 8.76
CA CYS A 130 -7.56 2.08 7.54
C CYS A 130 -7.66 0.82 6.64
N PRO A 131 -8.06 0.95 5.37
CA PRO A 131 -8.26 -0.17 4.45
C PRO A 131 -6.95 -0.86 4.02
N HIS A 132 -5.80 -0.31 4.41
CA HIS A 132 -4.48 -0.92 4.18
C HIS A 132 -4.26 -2.11 5.13
N TYR A 133 -3.93 -1.86 6.40
CA TYR A 133 -3.68 -2.90 7.41
C TYR A 133 -4.51 -2.72 8.69
N GLY A 134 -5.70 -2.12 8.58
CA GLY A 134 -6.69 -2.13 9.66
C GLY A 134 -6.41 -1.18 10.82
N ALA A 135 -5.48 -0.23 10.67
CA ALA A 135 -5.14 0.74 11.71
C ALA A 135 -6.41 1.49 12.19
N PRO A 136 -6.66 1.60 13.50
CA PRO A 136 -7.80 2.35 14.02
C PRO A 136 -7.62 3.84 13.70
N LEU A 137 -8.53 4.41 12.91
CA LEU A 137 -8.43 5.79 12.44
C LEU A 137 -8.80 6.81 13.52
N GLU A 138 -9.50 6.41 14.58
CA GLU A 138 -9.71 7.26 15.77
C GLU A 138 -8.38 7.72 16.42
N ASN A 139 -7.29 6.97 16.19
CA ASN A 139 -5.94 7.33 16.63
C ASN A 139 -5.13 8.07 15.55
N GLY A 140 -5.75 8.38 14.41
CA GLY A 140 -5.16 9.10 13.29
C GLY A 140 -5.02 10.59 13.53
N VAL A 141 -4.58 11.30 12.49
CA VAL A 141 -4.45 12.76 12.51
C VAL A 141 -5.50 13.36 11.60
N LEU A 142 -6.43 14.11 12.17
CA LEU A 142 -7.44 14.88 11.44
C LEU A 142 -6.86 16.25 11.06
N SER A 143 -6.92 16.59 9.78
CA SER A 143 -6.63 17.91 9.24
C SER A 143 -7.78 18.38 8.35
N ASP A 144 -7.69 19.60 7.79
CA ASP A 144 -8.77 20.17 6.96
C ASP A 144 -9.16 19.24 5.79
N GLY A 145 -10.37 18.69 5.86
CA GLY A 145 -10.96 17.78 4.88
C GLY A 145 -10.42 16.36 4.85
N ARG A 146 -9.44 15.96 5.67
CA ARG A 146 -8.77 14.66 5.53
C ARG A 146 -8.30 14.03 6.85
N ILE A 147 -8.15 12.72 6.83
CA ILE A 147 -7.62 11.93 7.95
C ILE A 147 -6.40 11.13 7.52
N ARG A 148 -5.33 11.17 8.32
CA ARG A 148 -4.10 10.41 8.12
C ARG A 148 -4.00 9.24 9.09
N CYS A 149 -3.76 8.06 8.52
CA CYS A 149 -3.51 6.82 9.24
C CYS A 149 -2.26 6.93 10.13
N PRO A 150 -2.36 6.55 11.42
CA PRO A 150 -1.23 6.67 12.36
C PRO A 150 -0.16 5.60 12.15
N TRP A 151 -0.45 4.53 11.40
CA TRP A 151 0.51 3.43 11.22
C TRP A 151 1.40 3.62 10.01
N HIS A 152 0.83 3.96 8.86
CA HIS A 152 1.51 3.91 7.57
C HIS A 152 1.40 5.22 6.78
N GLY A 153 0.71 6.23 7.31
CA GLY A 153 0.62 7.55 6.67
C GLY A 153 -0.36 7.66 5.49
N ALA A 154 -1.12 6.60 5.16
CA ALA A 154 -2.21 6.66 4.18
C ALA A 154 -3.26 7.71 4.59
N CYS A 155 -3.81 8.43 3.63
CA CYS A 155 -4.73 9.55 3.90
C CYS A 155 -6.03 9.37 3.14
N PHE A 156 -7.11 9.86 3.72
CA PHE A 156 -8.46 9.73 3.16
C PHE A 156 -9.22 11.04 3.31
N ASP A 157 -9.98 11.42 2.29
CA ASP A 157 -10.89 12.55 2.33
C ASP A 157 -12.07 12.22 3.25
N ILE A 158 -12.42 13.09 4.20
CA ILE A 158 -13.44 12.77 5.22
C ILE A 158 -14.87 12.77 4.68
N LYS A 159 -15.10 13.39 3.52
CA LYS A 159 -16.44 13.54 2.93
C LYS A 159 -16.76 12.38 2.01
N THR A 160 -15.83 12.09 1.12
CA THR A 160 -15.94 11.07 0.08
C THR A 160 -15.39 9.73 0.54
N GLY A 161 -14.45 9.71 1.50
CA GLY A 161 -13.73 8.51 1.93
C GLY A 161 -12.61 8.11 0.96
N ASP A 162 -12.45 8.84 -0.14
CA ASP A 162 -11.48 8.52 -1.17
C ASP A 162 -10.05 8.54 -0.62
N ILE A 163 -9.25 7.57 -1.06
CA ILE A 163 -7.83 7.57 -0.76
C ILE A 163 -7.13 8.79 -1.41
N GLU A 164 -6.49 9.58 -0.56
CA GLU A 164 -5.76 10.78 -0.94
C GLU A 164 -4.24 10.61 -0.93
N ASN A 165 -3.73 9.65 -0.17
CA ASN A 165 -2.31 9.31 -0.09
C ASN A 165 -2.13 7.83 0.29
N PHE A 166 -1.04 7.24 -0.16
CA PHE A 166 -0.71 5.82 -0.06
C PHE A 166 -0.05 5.48 1.30
N PRO A 167 0.26 4.22 1.70
CA PRO A 167 0.42 3.00 0.89
C PRO A 167 -0.84 2.17 0.55
N GLY A 168 -2.01 2.52 1.08
CA GLY A 168 -3.26 1.81 0.75
C GLY A 168 -3.66 1.95 -0.73
N LEU A 169 -4.57 1.09 -1.19
CA LEU A 169 -5.15 1.16 -2.55
C LEU A 169 -6.61 1.59 -2.52
N ASP A 170 -7.34 1.08 -1.53
CA ASP A 170 -8.78 1.23 -1.44
C ASP A 170 -9.16 2.43 -0.58
N SER A 171 -10.38 2.91 -0.81
CA SER A 171 -10.99 4.02 -0.12
C SER A 171 -11.81 3.54 1.07
N LEU A 172 -12.09 4.44 2.00
CA LEU A 172 -13.02 4.20 3.10
C LEU A 172 -14.45 4.10 2.58
N LEU A 173 -15.25 3.28 3.26
CA LEU A 173 -16.69 3.38 3.14
C LEU A 173 -17.15 4.73 3.69
N CYS A 174 -18.10 5.36 2.99
CA CYS A 174 -18.77 6.57 3.44
C CYS A 174 -20.25 6.29 3.66
N TYR A 175 -20.79 6.93 4.68
CA TYR A 175 -22.17 6.77 5.08
C TYR A 175 -22.90 8.10 5.01
N LYS A 176 -24.18 8.06 4.64
CA LYS A 176 -25.05 9.23 4.74
C LYS A 176 -25.37 9.48 6.21
N VAL A 177 -25.32 10.74 6.61
CA VAL A 177 -25.56 11.19 7.99
C VAL A 177 -26.87 11.98 8.03
N GLU A 178 -27.75 11.61 8.95
CA GLU A 178 -28.97 12.36 9.27
C GLU A 178 -28.96 12.73 10.75
N ILE A 179 -29.25 14.00 11.05
CA ILE A 179 -29.27 14.51 12.43
C ILE A 179 -30.72 14.85 12.78
N SER A 180 -31.24 14.23 13.83
CA SER A 180 -32.59 14.52 14.32
C SER A 180 -32.64 15.89 15.02
N LYS A 181 -33.86 16.42 15.26
CA LYS A 181 -34.04 17.65 16.04
C LYS A 181 -33.48 17.58 17.47
N SER A 182 -33.36 16.37 18.03
CA SER A 182 -32.76 16.14 19.36
C SER A 182 -31.24 15.91 19.30
N GLY A 183 -30.63 16.01 18.11
CA GLY A 183 -29.19 15.83 17.89
C GLY A 183 -28.75 14.37 17.76
N GLN A 184 -29.69 13.41 17.63
CA GLN A 184 -29.32 12.01 17.40
C GLN A 184 -28.79 11.83 15.97
N VAL A 185 -27.70 11.09 15.85
CA VAL A 185 -27.00 10.85 14.58
C VAL A 185 -27.43 9.49 14.04
N GLY A 186 -28.19 9.52 12.95
CA GLY A 186 -28.53 8.36 12.13
C GLY A 186 -27.53 8.18 10.99
N ILE A 187 -27.07 6.96 10.79
CA ILE A 187 -26.13 6.58 9.74
C ILE A 187 -26.79 5.60 8.79
N MET A 188 -26.63 5.84 7.49
CA MET A 188 -27.14 4.97 6.42
C MET A 188 -26.00 4.53 5.51
N ALA A 189 -25.86 3.21 5.32
CA ALA A 189 -24.90 2.64 4.39
C ALA A 189 -25.51 2.50 3.01
N ARG A 190 -24.68 2.61 1.96
CA ARG A 190 -25.10 2.20 0.61
C ARG A 190 -25.30 0.69 0.61
N LEU A 191 -26.38 0.21 0.00
CA LEU A 191 -26.70 -1.22 -0.05
C LEU A 191 -25.58 -2.04 -0.69
N LYS A 192 -24.91 -1.50 -1.72
CA LYS A 192 -23.75 -2.15 -2.38
C LYS A 192 -22.51 -2.27 -1.49
N ASP A 193 -22.39 -1.43 -0.46
CA ASP A 193 -21.23 -1.40 0.45
C ASP A 193 -21.47 -2.29 1.69
N VAL A 194 -22.69 -2.79 1.89
CA VAL A 194 -23.03 -3.68 3.00
C VAL A 194 -22.18 -4.96 2.94
N GLY A 195 -21.57 -5.32 4.07
CA GLY A 195 -20.72 -6.50 4.20
C GLY A 195 -19.24 -6.24 3.89
N PHE A 196 -18.91 -5.15 3.22
CA PHE A 196 -17.52 -4.76 2.94
C PHE A 196 -16.94 -3.86 4.04
N ASP A 197 -15.62 -3.71 4.04
CA ASP A 197 -14.89 -2.82 4.97
C ASP A 197 -14.13 -1.69 4.23
N LYS A 198 -14.10 -1.77 2.91
CA LYS A 198 -13.37 -0.87 2.01
C LYS A 198 -14.03 -0.88 0.64
N ARG A 199 -13.75 0.13 -0.19
CA ARG A 199 -14.25 0.21 -1.56
C ARG A 199 -13.15 0.61 -2.53
N VAL A 200 -13.26 0.14 -3.77
CA VAL A 200 -12.50 0.69 -4.89
C VAL A 200 -13.13 2.02 -5.29
N LYS A 201 -12.32 2.98 -5.75
CA LYS A 201 -12.83 4.24 -6.31
C LYS A 201 -13.47 3.96 -7.67
N ASP A 202 -14.53 4.68 -8.00
CA ASP A 202 -15.22 4.52 -9.28
C ASP A 202 -14.27 4.78 -10.46
N MET A 203 -14.43 4.00 -11.51
CA MET A 203 -13.56 3.99 -12.69
C MET A 203 -14.37 3.89 -13.97
N VAL A 204 -13.87 4.53 -15.03
CA VAL A 204 -14.42 4.32 -16.38
C VAL A 204 -13.89 3.03 -17.00
N LYS A 205 -14.62 2.49 -17.96
CA LYS A 205 -14.16 1.40 -18.84
C LYS A 205 -13.64 1.96 -20.15
N ARG A 206 -13.05 1.11 -20.98
CA ARG A 206 -12.57 1.50 -22.30
C ARG A 206 -13.75 1.93 -23.19
N ASP A 207 -13.57 3.06 -23.87
CA ASP A 207 -14.42 3.52 -24.97
C ASP A 207 -13.67 3.28 -26.28
N LEU A 208 -14.23 2.44 -27.16
CA LEU A 208 -13.61 2.13 -28.44
C LEU A 208 -13.58 3.32 -29.42
N ASN A 209 -14.32 4.39 -29.12
CA ASN A 209 -14.32 5.62 -29.91
C ASN A 209 -13.18 6.59 -29.50
N ASP A 210 -12.51 6.36 -28.38
CA ASP A 210 -11.30 7.11 -28.00
C ASP A 210 -10.07 6.40 -28.60
N PRO A 211 -9.45 6.96 -29.67
CA PRO A 211 -8.35 6.30 -30.36
C PRO A 211 -7.03 6.40 -29.59
N SER A 212 -6.97 7.19 -28.51
CA SER A 212 -5.72 7.46 -27.81
C SER A 212 -5.19 6.21 -27.10
N THR A 213 -3.86 6.11 -27.04
CA THR A 213 -3.13 5.00 -26.42
C THR A 213 -2.15 5.52 -25.38
N PHE A 214 -2.35 5.12 -24.13
CA PHE A 214 -1.45 5.42 -23.02
C PHE A 214 -0.70 4.15 -22.63
N VAL A 215 0.61 4.28 -22.46
CA VAL A 215 1.51 3.18 -22.11
C VAL A 215 2.12 3.42 -20.74
N VAL A 216 2.11 2.39 -19.90
CA VAL A 216 2.78 2.37 -18.60
C VAL A 216 3.85 1.28 -18.63
N VAL A 217 5.10 1.64 -18.38
CA VAL A 217 6.25 0.73 -18.41
C VAL A 217 6.75 0.48 -17.00
N GLY A 218 6.57 -0.74 -16.51
CA GLY A 218 6.97 -1.19 -15.17
C GLY A 218 5.77 -1.63 -14.33
N GLY A 219 5.69 -2.92 -14.02
CA GLY A 219 4.65 -3.53 -13.17
C GLY A 219 4.85 -3.33 -11.66
N GLY A 220 5.53 -2.26 -11.24
CA GLY A 220 5.78 -1.96 -9.82
C GLY A 220 4.68 -1.10 -9.16
N PRO A 221 4.89 -0.63 -7.90
CA PRO A 221 3.95 0.23 -7.18
C PRO A 221 3.48 1.44 -7.97
N ALA A 222 4.42 2.14 -8.62
CA ALA A 222 4.11 3.32 -9.43
C ALA A 222 3.25 2.98 -10.65
N GLY A 223 3.58 1.93 -11.39
CA GLY A 223 2.85 1.53 -12.59
C GLY A 223 1.44 1.04 -12.28
N GLY A 224 1.29 0.21 -11.25
CA GLY A 224 -0.01 -0.29 -10.78
C GLY A 224 -0.96 0.85 -10.37
N ILE A 225 -0.46 1.83 -9.62
CA ILE A 225 -1.25 3.01 -9.26
C ILE A 225 -1.56 3.90 -10.47
N CYS A 226 -0.63 4.02 -11.42
CA CYS A 226 -0.84 4.84 -12.60
C CYS A 226 -2.02 4.34 -13.44
N VAL A 227 -2.06 3.04 -13.77
CA VAL A 227 -3.13 2.49 -14.61
C VAL A 227 -4.50 2.58 -13.93
N GLU A 228 -4.55 2.30 -12.63
CA GLU A 228 -5.78 2.43 -11.85
C GLU A 228 -6.22 3.91 -11.78
N THR A 229 -5.29 4.84 -11.52
CA THR A 229 -5.60 6.28 -11.46
C THR A 229 -6.10 6.79 -12.82
N LEU A 230 -5.54 6.34 -13.94
CA LEU A 230 -6.00 6.76 -15.28
C LEU A 230 -7.48 6.44 -15.48
N ARG A 231 -7.92 5.23 -15.13
CA ARG A 231 -9.34 4.84 -15.18
C ARG A 231 -10.19 5.61 -14.15
N GLN A 232 -9.67 5.89 -12.96
CA GLN A 232 -10.35 6.71 -11.94
C GLN A 232 -10.52 8.17 -12.37
N GLN A 233 -9.65 8.68 -13.25
CA GLN A 233 -9.67 10.05 -13.76
C GLN A 233 -10.38 10.17 -15.12
N GLY A 234 -11.03 9.11 -15.58
CA GLY A 234 -11.88 9.15 -16.77
C GLY A 234 -11.15 8.92 -18.09
N TYR A 235 -9.91 8.43 -18.08
CA TYR A 235 -9.25 8.03 -19.33
C TYR A 235 -9.90 6.76 -19.87
N ALA A 236 -10.57 6.86 -21.03
CA ALA A 236 -11.30 5.78 -21.66
C ALA A 236 -10.58 5.17 -22.88
N GLY A 237 -9.49 5.77 -23.36
CA GLY A 237 -8.68 5.21 -24.44
C GLY A 237 -7.99 3.88 -24.10
N ARG A 238 -7.21 3.36 -25.05
CA ARG A 238 -6.42 2.14 -24.87
C ARG A 238 -5.36 2.35 -23.79
N LEU A 239 -5.25 1.41 -22.86
CA LEU A 239 -4.30 1.47 -21.75
C LEU A 239 -3.49 0.19 -21.70
N VAL A 240 -2.17 0.32 -21.74
CA VAL A 240 -1.23 -0.80 -21.80
C VAL A 240 -0.25 -0.74 -20.62
N LEU A 241 -0.15 -1.83 -19.85
CA LEU A 241 0.84 -2.03 -18.81
C LEU A 241 1.88 -3.06 -19.27
N ILE A 242 3.14 -2.68 -19.32
CA ILE A 242 4.26 -3.56 -19.70
C ILE A 242 5.07 -3.90 -18.45
N SER A 243 5.31 -5.19 -18.20
CA SER A 243 6.10 -5.67 -17.07
C SER A 243 7.06 -6.78 -17.52
N LYS A 244 8.33 -6.61 -17.14
CA LYS A 244 9.35 -7.65 -17.31
C LYS A 244 9.07 -8.88 -16.44
N GLU A 245 8.52 -8.68 -15.26
CA GLU A 245 8.19 -9.76 -14.33
C GLU A 245 6.93 -10.51 -14.81
N ALA A 246 6.80 -11.76 -14.39
CA ALA A 246 5.68 -12.64 -14.73
C ALA A 246 4.37 -12.27 -14.00
N TYR A 247 4.40 -11.25 -13.14
CA TYR A 247 3.37 -10.98 -12.15
C TYR A 247 2.72 -9.62 -12.36
N LEU A 248 1.44 -9.53 -12.01
CA LEU A 248 0.72 -8.27 -11.87
C LEU A 248 1.34 -7.42 -10.73
N PRO A 249 1.15 -6.09 -10.73
CA PRO A 249 1.61 -5.22 -9.65
C PRO A 249 1.27 -5.74 -8.25
N TYR A 250 2.27 -5.78 -7.38
CA TYR A 250 2.19 -6.41 -6.05
C TYR A 250 2.99 -5.65 -4.98
N ASP A 251 2.70 -5.94 -3.70
CA ASP A 251 3.37 -5.34 -2.55
C ASP A 251 4.77 -5.91 -2.37
N ARG A 252 5.74 -5.20 -2.95
CA ARG A 252 7.17 -5.53 -2.86
C ARG A 252 7.72 -5.45 -1.43
N VAL A 253 7.06 -4.72 -0.52
CA VAL A 253 7.50 -4.59 0.88
C VAL A 253 7.38 -5.93 1.63
N GLN A 254 6.57 -6.87 1.14
CA GLN A 254 6.45 -8.19 1.76
C GLN A 254 7.65 -9.12 1.48
N ILE A 255 8.45 -8.84 0.44
CA ILE A 255 9.58 -9.70 0.03
C ILE A 255 10.58 -9.94 1.16
N SER A 256 10.81 -8.94 2.01
CA SER A 256 11.73 -9.01 3.14
C SER A 256 11.07 -9.40 4.47
N LYS A 257 9.73 -9.55 4.52
CA LYS A 257 8.95 -9.64 5.78
C LYS A 257 8.26 -10.97 6.01
N THR A 258 8.23 -11.84 5.01
CA THR A 258 7.62 -13.17 5.09
C THR A 258 8.40 -14.14 4.21
N THR A 259 8.24 -15.43 4.45
CA THR A 259 8.82 -16.52 3.65
C THR A 259 7.77 -17.46 3.08
N ASN A 260 6.50 -17.34 3.49
CA ASN A 260 5.43 -18.26 3.12
C ASN A 260 4.20 -17.49 2.66
N VAL A 261 4.29 -16.92 1.47
CA VAL A 261 3.20 -16.19 0.84
C VAL A 261 3.20 -16.51 -0.64
N LYS A 262 2.00 -16.68 -1.21
CA LYS A 262 1.85 -16.84 -2.65
C LYS A 262 1.68 -15.47 -3.30
N ILE A 263 2.10 -15.33 -4.55
CA ILE A 263 2.08 -14.06 -5.28
C ILE A 263 0.69 -13.43 -5.33
N GLU A 264 -0.38 -14.24 -5.44
CA GLU A 264 -1.75 -13.74 -5.55
C GLU A 264 -2.18 -12.94 -4.31
N ALA A 265 -1.63 -13.28 -3.13
CA ALA A 265 -1.89 -12.56 -1.89
C ALA A 265 -1.11 -11.24 -1.78
N LEU A 266 -0.06 -11.07 -2.58
CA LEU A 266 0.74 -9.84 -2.64
C LEU A 266 0.23 -8.88 -3.71
N GLN A 267 -0.42 -9.39 -4.75
CA GLN A 267 -0.94 -8.59 -5.84
C GLN A 267 -1.96 -7.56 -5.37
N TYR A 268 -1.83 -6.34 -5.89
CA TYR A 268 -2.75 -5.24 -5.59
C TYR A 268 -4.17 -5.53 -6.06
N ARG A 269 -4.24 -6.09 -7.27
CA ARG A 269 -5.46 -6.44 -7.98
C ARG A 269 -5.25 -7.80 -8.65
N GLN A 270 -6.32 -8.58 -8.75
CA GLN A 270 -6.31 -9.85 -9.49
C GLN A 270 -6.54 -9.58 -10.98
N GLN A 271 -6.33 -10.58 -11.84
CA GLN A 271 -6.45 -10.42 -13.29
C GLN A 271 -7.84 -9.91 -13.70
N GLU A 272 -8.89 -10.33 -13.00
CA GLU A 272 -10.28 -9.94 -13.27
C GLU A 272 -10.48 -8.42 -13.19
N PHE A 273 -9.71 -7.72 -12.36
CA PHE A 273 -9.74 -6.26 -12.29
C PHE A 273 -9.20 -5.63 -13.58
N TYR A 274 -8.06 -6.13 -14.09
CA TYR A 274 -7.46 -5.59 -15.31
C TYR A 274 -8.37 -5.85 -16.52
N ASP A 275 -8.99 -7.03 -16.56
CA ASP A 275 -9.96 -7.40 -17.57
C ASP A 275 -11.24 -6.53 -17.49
N GLU A 276 -11.76 -6.29 -16.28
CA GLU A 276 -12.98 -5.49 -16.07
C GLU A 276 -12.88 -4.04 -16.59
N TYR A 277 -11.68 -3.46 -16.51
CA TYR A 277 -11.38 -2.08 -16.92
C TYR A 277 -10.56 -1.98 -18.21
N ASP A 278 -10.46 -3.08 -18.97
CA ASP A 278 -9.75 -3.16 -20.26
C ASP A 278 -8.33 -2.56 -20.19
N ILE A 279 -7.55 -3.03 -19.22
CA ILE A 279 -6.13 -2.69 -19.05
C ILE A 279 -5.31 -3.85 -19.63
N GLU A 280 -4.67 -3.63 -20.77
CA GLU A 280 -3.87 -4.66 -21.44
C GLU A 280 -2.56 -4.90 -20.69
N THR A 281 -2.35 -6.11 -20.17
CA THR A 281 -1.15 -6.48 -19.41
C THR A 281 -0.19 -7.33 -20.25
N PHE A 282 1.01 -6.80 -20.50
CA PHE A 282 2.13 -7.52 -21.13
C PHE A 282 3.13 -7.95 -20.05
N LEU A 283 2.93 -9.14 -19.50
CA LEU A 283 3.81 -9.77 -18.50
C LEU A 283 4.90 -10.60 -19.19
N ASN A 284 6.04 -10.81 -18.53
CA ASN A 284 7.24 -11.41 -19.14
C ASN A 284 7.71 -10.68 -20.42
N VAL A 285 7.39 -9.38 -20.54
CA VAL A 285 7.73 -8.57 -21.70
C VAL A 285 8.46 -7.32 -21.22
N GLU A 286 9.69 -7.13 -21.68
CA GLU A 286 10.46 -5.93 -21.35
C GLU A 286 10.41 -4.91 -22.48
N ALA A 287 10.41 -3.63 -22.11
CA ALA A 287 10.68 -2.55 -23.05
C ALA A 287 12.16 -2.54 -23.40
N THR A 288 12.50 -2.65 -24.68
CA THR A 288 13.88 -2.75 -25.16
C THR A 288 14.37 -1.46 -25.83
N LYS A 289 13.45 -0.61 -26.29
CA LYS A 289 13.79 0.67 -26.92
C LYS A 289 12.61 1.65 -26.87
N VAL A 290 12.90 2.92 -26.68
CA VAL A 290 11.96 4.03 -26.87
C VAL A 290 12.49 4.94 -27.97
N ALA A 291 11.62 5.41 -28.86
CA ALA A 291 11.86 6.50 -29.78
C ALA A 291 10.90 7.65 -29.44
N GLY A 292 11.35 8.61 -28.62
CA GLY A 292 10.50 9.63 -28.04
C GLY A 292 9.96 10.64 -29.06
N ASP A 293 10.74 10.92 -30.10
CA ASP A 293 10.38 11.75 -31.26
C ASP A 293 9.27 11.12 -32.12
N LYS A 294 9.27 9.79 -32.21
CA LYS A 294 8.27 9.00 -32.94
C LYS A 294 7.12 8.54 -32.07
N GLN A 295 7.19 8.76 -30.76
CA GLN A 295 6.25 8.26 -29.76
C GLN A 295 5.98 6.75 -29.89
N THR A 296 7.06 5.97 -30.00
CA THR A 296 6.99 4.52 -30.16
C THR A 296 7.85 3.81 -29.11
N ILE A 297 7.36 2.69 -28.60
CA ILE A 297 8.10 1.77 -27.72
C ILE A 297 8.20 0.39 -28.37
N THR A 298 9.38 -0.21 -28.33
CA THR A 298 9.65 -1.58 -28.82
C THR A 298 9.81 -2.52 -27.64
N LEU A 299 9.25 -3.72 -27.77
CA LEU A 299 9.19 -4.74 -26.73
C LEU A 299 10.05 -5.97 -27.08
N SER A 300 10.41 -6.77 -26.08
CA SER A 300 11.22 -7.98 -26.26
C SER A 300 10.56 -9.07 -27.11
N ASN A 301 9.23 -9.08 -27.19
CA ASN A 301 8.47 -10.00 -28.03
C ASN A 301 8.37 -9.54 -29.51
N GLY A 302 9.09 -8.48 -29.89
CA GLY A 302 9.11 -7.94 -31.25
C GLY A 302 7.96 -6.97 -31.56
N MET A 303 7.00 -6.78 -30.65
CA MET A 303 5.94 -5.80 -30.83
C MET A 303 6.47 -4.37 -30.71
N SER A 304 5.80 -3.46 -31.43
CA SER A 304 6.04 -2.04 -31.38
C SER A 304 4.71 -1.33 -31.13
N ILE A 305 4.64 -0.47 -30.11
CA ILE A 305 3.42 0.23 -29.72
C ILE A 305 3.61 1.72 -29.94
N GLN A 306 2.73 2.31 -30.74
CA GLN A 306 2.58 3.76 -30.86
C GLN A 306 1.78 4.28 -29.67
N TYR A 307 2.18 5.41 -29.08
CA TYR A 307 1.52 5.97 -27.90
C TYR A 307 1.28 7.49 -28.03
N ASP A 308 0.26 7.98 -27.33
CA ASP A 308 0.02 9.40 -27.14
C ASP A 308 0.75 9.92 -25.91
N LYS A 309 0.68 9.17 -24.80
CA LYS A 309 1.40 9.43 -23.55
C LYS A 309 2.02 8.14 -23.01
N MET A 310 3.18 8.27 -22.37
CA MET A 310 3.87 7.16 -21.72
C MET A 310 4.32 7.55 -20.31
N PHE A 311 4.11 6.66 -19.35
CA PHE A 311 4.67 6.73 -18.01
C PHE A 311 5.71 5.63 -17.82
N ILE A 312 6.95 5.99 -17.50
CA ILE A 312 8.04 5.06 -17.27
C ILE A 312 8.30 4.96 -15.77
N ALA A 313 8.18 3.75 -15.23
CA ALA A 313 8.34 3.43 -13.81
C ALA A 313 9.05 2.08 -13.62
N THR A 314 10.18 1.91 -14.32
CA THR A 314 10.93 0.64 -14.40
C THR A 314 11.73 0.29 -13.15
N GLY A 315 11.73 1.17 -12.15
CA GLY A 315 12.40 0.96 -10.87
C GLY A 315 13.91 0.72 -11.00
N CYS A 316 14.49 0.05 -10.02
CA CYS A 316 15.90 -0.30 -10.00
C CYS A 316 16.14 -1.82 -9.95
N ALA A 317 17.34 -2.22 -10.33
CA ALA A 317 17.87 -3.57 -10.24
C ALA A 317 19.12 -3.59 -9.34
N PRO A 318 19.37 -4.71 -8.62
CA PRO A 318 20.56 -4.86 -7.80
C PRO A 318 21.85 -4.74 -8.63
N ILE A 319 22.88 -4.13 -8.04
CA ILE A 319 24.24 -4.13 -8.55
C ILE A 319 24.89 -5.42 -8.06
N ILE A 320 25.16 -6.33 -8.98
CA ILE A 320 25.75 -7.64 -8.67
C ILE A 320 27.21 -7.42 -8.20
N PRO A 321 27.55 -7.74 -6.94
CA PRO A 321 28.91 -7.56 -6.46
C PRO A 321 29.85 -8.58 -7.13
N PRO A 322 31.11 -8.20 -7.42
CA PRO A 322 32.06 -9.07 -8.11
C PRO A 322 32.71 -10.08 -7.15
N ILE A 323 31.90 -10.97 -6.57
CA ILE A 323 32.33 -12.00 -5.61
C ILE A 323 32.42 -13.35 -6.33
N THR A 324 33.53 -14.06 -6.18
CA THR A 324 33.69 -15.42 -6.72
C THR A 324 32.68 -16.37 -6.07
N GLY A 325 31.96 -17.15 -6.89
CA GLY A 325 30.93 -18.09 -6.43
C GLY A 325 29.54 -17.46 -6.19
N ILE A 326 29.30 -16.25 -6.70
CA ILE A 326 28.00 -15.58 -6.55
C ILE A 326 26.84 -16.23 -7.32
N ASP A 327 27.14 -17.10 -8.28
CA ASP A 327 26.20 -17.79 -9.16
C ASP A 327 25.78 -19.18 -8.64
N LEU A 328 26.19 -19.55 -7.43
CA LEU A 328 25.78 -20.81 -6.78
C LEU A 328 24.27 -20.81 -6.48
N LYS A 329 23.66 -21.99 -6.49
CA LYS A 329 22.19 -22.18 -6.54
C LYS A 329 21.39 -21.53 -5.40
N ASN A 330 21.97 -21.48 -4.22
CA ASN A 330 21.40 -20.97 -2.96
C ASN A 330 22.11 -19.67 -2.51
N VAL A 331 22.73 -18.95 -3.44
CA VAL A 331 23.10 -17.55 -3.29
C VAL A 331 21.99 -16.71 -3.94
N VAL A 332 21.27 -15.94 -3.13
CA VAL A 332 20.10 -15.18 -3.57
C VAL A 332 20.36 -13.68 -3.42
N ILE A 333 20.15 -12.93 -4.50
CA ILE A 333 20.21 -11.46 -4.48
C ILE A 333 18.77 -10.94 -4.40
N ILE A 334 18.38 -10.39 -3.25
CA ILE A 334 16.97 -10.15 -2.95
C ILE A 334 16.42 -8.88 -3.63
N ARG A 335 15.38 -9.01 -4.47
CA ARG A 335 14.62 -7.86 -5.01
C ARG A 335 13.19 -8.18 -5.43
N THR A 336 12.95 -9.39 -5.93
CA THR A 336 11.75 -9.84 -6.63
C THR A 336 11.06 -10.97 -5.88
N TYR A 337 9.83 -11.30 -6.28
CA TYR A 337 9.11 -12.43 -5.68
C TYR A 337 9.82 -13.76 -5.95
N ASP A 338 10.47 -13.92 -7.10
CA ASP A 338 11.25 -15.13 -7.42
C ASP A 338 12.41 -15.33 -6.43
N ASP A 339 13.05 -14.24 -5.99
CA ASP A 339 14.11 -14.29 -4.98
C ASP A 339 13.56 -14.74 -3.62
N LEU A 340 12.39 -14.25 -3.22
CA LEU A 340 11.68 -14.71 -2.03
C LEU A 340 11.34 -16.22 -2.14
N ALA A 341 10.85 -16.67 -3.28
CA ALA A 341 10.54 -18.08 -3.51
C ALA A 341 11.80 -18.95 -3.44
N ALA A 342 12.93 -18.47 -3.98
CA ALA A 342 14.22 -19.14 -3.88
C ALA A 342 14.70 -19.25 -2.42
N ILE A 343 14.61 -18.17 -1.64
CA ILE A 343 14.93 -18.18 -0.19
C ILE A 343 14.03 -19.18 0.55
N SER A 344 12.73 -19.17 0.25
CA SER A 344 11.78 -20.07 0.90
C SER A 344 12.07 -21.55 0.63
N LYS A 345 12.52 -21.87 -0.59
CA LYS A 345 12.87 -23.23 -1.00
C LYS A 345 14.23 -23.69 -0.45
N ALA A 346 15.19 -22.78 -0.31
CA ALA A 346 16.56 -23.10 0.09
C ALA A 346 16.74 -23.29 1.59
N LYS A 347 15.76 -22.88 2.42
CA LYS A 347 15.87 -22.93 3.87
C LYS A 347 15.13 -24.13 4.48
N ASP A 348 15.68 -24.62 5.57
CA ASP A 348 15.08 -25.54 6.54
C ASP A 348 15.61 -25.23 7.96
N GLU A 349 15.16 -26.00 8.95
CA GLU A 349 15.54 -25.81 10.36
C GLU A 349 17.04 -26.02 10.65
N THR A 350 17.79 -26.64 9.73
CA THR A 350 19.24 -26.89 9.84
C THR A 350 20.10 -25.86 9.10
N THR A 351 19.47 -24.97 8.35
CA THR A 351 20.16 -24.00 7.49
C THR A 351 20.94 -22.97 8.30
N LYS A 352 22.20 -22.72 7.95
CA LYS A 352 23.00 -21.59 8.45
C LYS A 352 22.94 -20.45 7.42
N ALA A 353 22.11 -19.45 7.69
CA ALA A 353 21.90 -18.34 6.77
C ALA A 353 22.88 -17.19 7.03
N VAL A 354 23.47 -16.65 5.97
CA VAL A 354 24.25 -15.41 6.00
C VAL A 354 23.50 -14.34 5.20
N CYS A 355 23.25 -13.19 5.82
CA CYS A 355 22.65 -12.02 5.19
C CYS A 355 23.74 -10.95 4.99
N LEU A 356 24.12 -10.69 3.75
CA LEU A 356 25.12 -9.69 3.38
C LEU A 356 24.43 -8.38 2.98
N GLY A 357 24.60 -7.34 3.79
CA GLY A 357 24.07 -6.01 3.53
C GLY A 357 24.00 -5.13 4.78
N SER A 358 23.82 -3.83 4.57
CA SER A 358 23.73 -2.83 5.64
C SER A 358 22.38 -2.10 5.70
N SER A 359 21.34 -2.61 5.01
CA SER A 359 20.06 -1.91 4.88
C SER A 359 18.96 -2.44 5.82
N ILE A 360 17.81 -1.75 5.87
CA ILE A 360 16.62 -2.26 6.58
C ILE A 360 16.10 -3.57 5.97
N ILE A 361 16.29 -3.80 4.67
CA ILE A 361 15.89 -5.08 4.03
C ILE A 361 16.71 -6.23 4.63
N THR A 362 18.01 -6.03 4.85
CA THR A 362 18.88 -7.00 5.54
C THR A 362 18.38 -7.33 6.95
N LEU A 363 17.99 -6.30 7.72
CA LEU A 363 17.40 -6.50 9.05
C LEU A 363 16.07 -7.27 9.00
N GLU A 364 15.20 -6.89 8.07
CA GLU A 364 13.89 -7.51 7.89
C GLU A 364 13.99 -8.99 7.49
N ILE A 365 14.89 -9.36 6.58
CA ILE A 365 15.04 -10.77 6.18
C ILE A 365 15.69 -11.59 7.29
N ALA A 366 16.67 -11.04 8.01
CA ALA A 366 17.33 -11.72 9.12
C ALA A 366 16.35 -12.07 10.26
N GLN A 367 15.48 -11.12 10.68
CA GLN A 367 14.46 -11.43 11.68
C GLN A 367 13.41 -12.42 11.17
N THR A 368 13.15 -12.45 9.87
CA THR A 368 12.13 -13.33 9.28
C THR A 368 12.64 -14.77 9.34
N LEU A 369 13.95 -14.97 9.10
CA LEU A 369 14.58 -16.28 9.07
C LEU A 369 14.96 -16.84 10.44
N ILE A 370 15.33 -16.03 11.42
CA ILE A 370 15.95 -16.50 12.69
C ILE A 370 15.14 -17.55 13.47
N ARG A 371 13.83 -17.66 13.23
CA ARG A 371 12.95 -18.67 13.86
C ARG A 371 12.64 -19.88 12.97
N GLN A 372 13.23 -19.93 11.78
CA GLN A 372 12.95 -20.92 10.74
C GLN A 372 14.18 -21.71 10.31
N VAL A 373 15.36 -21.33 10.82
CA VAL A 373 16.67 -21.87 10.43
C VAL A 373 17.57 -22.05 11.65
N GLU A 374 18.68 -22.76 11.53
CA GLU A 374 19.60 -23.06 12.65
C GLU A 374 20.24 -21.80 13.21
N SER A 375 20.73 -20.92 12.32
CA SER A 375 21.34 -19.65 12.70
C SER A 375 21.25 -18.61 11.59
N VAL A 376 21.31 -17.34 11.99
CA VAL A 376 21.42 -16.20 11.06
C VAL A 376 22.62 -15.35 11.46
N THR A 377 23.47 -15.04 10.49
CA THR A 377 24.56 -14.06 10.62
C THR A 377 24.35 -12.90 9.64
N ILE A 378 24.29 -11.67 10.15
CA ILE A 378 24.35 -10.46 9.33
C ILE A 378 25.82 -10.08 9.16
N VAL A 379 26.22 -9.79 7.92
CA VAL A 379 27.52 -9.23 7.58
C VAL A 379 27.28 -7.89 6.89
N GLY A 380 27.77 -6.80 7.48
CA GLY A 380 27.63 -5.45 6.93
C GLY A 380 28.96 -4.73 6.81
N THR A 381 29.08 -3.89 5.79
CA THR A 381 30.32 -3.16 5.45
C THR A 381 30.54 -1.92 6.31
N THR A 382 29.59 -1.57 7.16
CA THR A 382 29.54 -0.37 8.00
C THR A 382 29.50 -0.74 9.47
N ASP A 383 29.81 0.23 10.34
CA ASP A 383 29.69 0.09 11.80
C ASP A 383 28.25 -0.19 12.25
N LEU A 384 27.29 0.37 11.53
CA LEU A 384 25.86 0.29 11.85
C LEU A 384 25.06 -0.22 10.65
N ILE A 385 23.97 -0.94 10.93
CA ILE A 385 23.07 -1.49 9.90
C ILE A 385 21.76 -0.68 9.93
N GLY A 386 21.37 -0.14 8.79
CA GLY A 386 20.15 0.67 8.62
C GLY A 386 20.24 2.09 9.17
N ASN A 387 21.42 2.58 9.56
CA ASN A 387 21.61 3.89 10.20
C ASN A 387 21.31 5.07 9.29
N GLU A 388 21.51 4.97 7.97
CA GLU A 388 21.05 5.97 6.98
C GLU A 388 19.59 6.38 7.25
N PHE A 389 18.80 5.39 7.66
CA PHE A 389 17.40 5.56 7.98
C PHE A 389 17.13 5.81 9.47
N LEU A 390 17.75 5.03 10.35
CA LEU A 390 17.47 5.04 11.79
C LEU A 390 18.14 6.21 12.54
N GLY A 391 19.26 6.72 12.03
CA GLY A 391 20.22 7.51 12.79
C GLY A 391 21.15 6.63 13.63
N ASP A 392 22.36 7.11 13.90
CA ASP A 392 23.42 6.27 14.45
C ASP A 392 23.08 5.69 15.84
N VAL A 393 22.65 6.55 16.77
CA VAL A 393 22.31 6.16 18.14
C VAL A 393 21.14 5.17 18.19
N VAL A 394 20.15 5.32 17.30
CA VAL A 394 19.04 4.37 17.18
C VAL A 394 19.51 3.07 16.52
N GLY A 395 20.38 3.17 15.52
CA GLY A 395 21.00 2.04 14.83
C GLY A 395 21.74 1.11 15.80
N GLU A 396 22.54 1.69 16.70
CA GLU A 396 23.24 0.93 17.76
C GLU A 396 22.25 0.13 18.63
N ARG A 397 21.17 0.78 19.08
CA ARG A 397 20.16 0.13 19.90
C ARG A 397 19.43 -0.98 19.14
N VAL A 398 19.17 -0.78 17.84
CA VAL A 398 18.57 -1.79 16.97
C VAL A 398 19.53 -2.96 16.76
N LEU A 399 20.84 -2.74 16.62
CA LEU A 399 21.80 -3.84 16.57
C LEU A 399 21.78 -4.70 17.83
N ARG A 400 21.69 -4.07 19.01
CA ARG A 400 21.52 -4.81 20.28
C ARG A 400 20.22 -5.64 20.28
N LEU A 401 19.13 -5.10 19.75
CA LEU A 401 17.87 -5.87 19.60
C LEU A 401 18.07 -7.14 18.77
N PHE A 402 18.89 -7.10 17.72
CA PHE A 402 19.21 -8.28 16.90
C PHE A 402 20.07 -9.29 17.66
N THR A 403 21.11 -8.84 18.38
CA THR A 403 21.93 -9.73 19.20
C THR A 403 21.14 -10.36 20.34
N ASP A 404 20.24 -9.61 20.99
CA ASP A 404 19.32 -10.11 22.03
C ASP A 404 18.38 -11.21 21.49
N ASN A 405 18.05 -11.12 20.20
CA ASN A 405 17.26 -12.12 19.48
C ASN A 405 18.12 -13.18 18.77
N ARG A 406 19.36 -13.39 19.23
CA ARG A 406 20.28 -14.46 18.81
C ARG A 406 20.74 -14.39 17.35
N VAL A 407 20.61 -13.22 16.71
CA VAL A 407 21.22 -12.96 15.41
C VAL A 407 22.68 -12.58 15.64
N THR A 408 23.61 -13.24 14.96
CA THR A 408 25.02 -12.82 14.98
C THR A 408 25.18 -11.64 14.04
N VAL A 409 25.83 -10.57 14.47
CA VAL A 409 26.09 -9.39 13.63
C VAL A 409 27.60 -9.17 13.53
N ILE A 410 28.09 -9.09 12.30
CA ILE A 410 29.49 -8.79 11.98
C ILE A 410 29.50 -7.49 11.16
N THR A 411 29.97 -6.42 11.78
CA THR A 411 30.10 -5.09 11.16
C THR A 411 31.51 -4.91 10.58
N ASN A 412 31.69 -3.85 9.77
CA ASN A 412 32.96 -3.55 9.07
C ASN A 412 33.58 -4.75 8.35
N SER A 413 32.73 -5.61 7.78
CA SER A 413 33.14 -6.83 7.10
C SER A 413 32.38 -7.02 5.81
N ASN A 414 32.87 -7.91 4.96
CA ASN A 414 32.27 -8.24 3.68
C ASN A 414 32.64 -9.68 3.31
N VAL A 415 31.86 -10.31 2.44
CA VAL A 415 32.21 -11.59 1.83
C VAL A 415 33.13 -11.35 0.63
N ILE A 416 34.26 -12.03 0.59
CA ILE A 416 35.24 -11.92 -0.50
C ILE A 416 35.27 -13.15 -1.42
N GLU A 417 34.82 -14.30 -0.93
CA GLU A 417 34.74 -15.54 -1.71
C GLU A 417 33.66 -16.47 -1.15
N ILE A 418 32.95 -17.18 -2.04
CA ILE A 418 31.87 -18.12 -1.72
C ILE A 418 32.30 -19.50 -2.23
N PHE A 419 32.33 -20.49 -1.34
CA PHE A 419 32.81 -21.84 -1.67
C PHE A 419 31.65 -22.82 -1.85
N PRO A 420 31.67 -23.63 -2.92
CA PRO A 420 30.62 -24.60 -3.20
C PRO A 420 30.83 -25.93 -2.47
N ASN A 421 29.72 -26.58 -2.11
CA ASN A 421 29.65 -28.00 -1.84
C ASN A 421 29.65 -28.81 -3.16
N LYS A 422 29.59 -30.15 -3.05
CA LYS A 422 29.57 -31.07 -4.20
C LYS A 422 28.34 -30.91 -5.12
N ASN A 423 27.27 -30.28 -4.66
CA ASN A 423 26.02 -30.08 -5.41
C ASN A 423 25.97 -28.72 -6.14
N GLY A 424 27.00 -27.88 -6.00
CA GLY A 424 27.02 -26.52 -6.56
C GLY A 424 26.18 -25.52 -5.76
N GLU A 425 26.07 -25.74 -4.45
CA GLU A 425 25.43 -24.87 -3.47
C GLU A 425 26.50 -24.29 -2.54
N VAL A 426 26.30 -23.11 -1.96
CA VAL A 426 27.20 -22.56 -0.94
C VAL A 426 27.31 -23.52 0.25
N GLU A 427 28.54 -23.74 0.71
CA GLU A 427 28.89 -24.47 1.95
C GLU A 427 29.49 -23.54 3.00
N LYS A 428 30.25 -22.54 2.54
CA LYS A 428 30.90 -21.54 3.38
C LYS A 428 31.20 -20.26 2.61
N VAL A 429 31.32 -19.18 3.35
CA VAL A 429 31.77 -17.87 2.84
C VAL A 429 33.05 -17.46 3.57
N MET A 430 33.97 -16.80 2.85
CA MET A 430 35.16 -16.18 3.44
C MET A 430 34.94 -14.67 3.58
N LEU A 431 35.24 -14.16 4.77
CA LEU A 431 35.14 -12.74 5.08
C LEU A 431 36.44 -11.99 4.75
N MET A 432 36.39 -10.66 4.73
CA MET A 432 37.57 -9.78 4.48
C MET A 432 38.76 -10.04 5.42
N ASN A 433 38.51 -10.54 6.63
CA ASN A 433 39.56 -10.90 7.58
C ASN A 433 40.04 -12.36 7.42
N TYR A 434 39.73 -13.01 6.30
CA TYR A 434 40.02 -14.41 5.98
C TYR A 434 39.39 -15.44 6.91
N LYS A 435 38.43 -15.03 7.77
CA LYS A 435 37.63 -15.97 8.54
C LYS A 435 36.61 -16.65 7.64
N GLU A 436 36.52 -17.97 7.75
CA GLU A 436 35.47 -18.76 7.10
C GLU A 436 34.24 -18.88 8.01
N LEU A 437 33.06 -18.72 7.42
CA LEU A 437 31.77 -18.99 8.07
C LEU A 437 31.04 -20.10 7.31
N PRO A 438 30.58 -21.17 7.98
CA PRO A 438 29.63 -22.11 7.40
C PRO A 438 28.38 -21.37 6.93
N CYS A 439 27.90 -21.70 5.72
CA CYS A 439 26.79 -21.01 5.10
C CYS A 439 26.06 -21.95 4.13
N ASP A 440 24.80 -22.24 4.42
CA ASP A 440 23.93 -23.08 3.59
C ASP A 440 22.93 -22.24 2.78
N LEU A 441 22.87 -20.92 3.03
CA LEU A 441 22.05 -19.96 2.30
C LEU A 441 22.69 -18.57 2.44
N LEU A 442 23.11 -17.97 1.33
CA LEU A 442 23.62 -16.60 1.30
C LEU A 442 22.57 -15.69 0.67
N ILE A 443 22.14 -14.66 1.39
CA ILE A 443 21.21 -13.64 0.91
C ILE A 443 21.98 -12.32 0.82
N ILE A 444 22.00 -11.72 -0.36
CA ILE A 444 22.71 -10.47 -0.64
C ILE A 444 21.69 -9.37 -0.90
N ASP A 445 21.82 -8.27 -0.16
CA ASP A 445 21.04 -7.03 -0.28
C ASP A 445 21.97 -5.89 -0.70
N PRO A 446 22.30 -5.78 -2.01
CA PRO A 446 23.30 -4.84 -2.49
C PRO A 446 22.68 -3.48 -2.85
N ASP A 447 23.54 -2.52 -3.16
CA ASP A 447 23.13 -1.29 -3.83
C ASP A 447 22.39 -1.56 -5.15
N VAL A 448 21.64 -0.56 -5.61
CA VAL A 448 20.77 -0.67 -6.78
C VAL A 448 21.07 0.40 -7.82
N LYS A 449 20.78 0.08 -9.09
CA LYS A 449 20.90 0.98 -10.24
C LYS A 449 19.58 1.12 -10.99
N SER A 450 19.33 2.29 -11.56
CA SER A 450 18.12 2.59 -12.34
C SER A 450 17.99 1.73 -13.60
N ASN A 451 16.81 1.19 -13.87
CA ASN A 451 16.52 0.40 -15.07
C ASN A 451 16.23 1.29 -16.27
N THR A 452 17.23 2.05 -16.74
CA THR A 452 17.07 3.08 -17.80
C THR A 452 17.93 2.85 -19.05
N THR A 453 18.65 1.72 -19.14
CA THR A 453 19.54 1.41 -20.28
C THR A 453 18.84 1.49 -21.64
N PHE A 454 17.58 1.04 -21.73
CA PHE A 454 16.79 1.06 -22.96
C PHE A 454 16.41 2.47 -23.45
N LEU A 455 16.67 3.50 -22.64
CA LEU A 455 16.36 4.90 -22.92
C LEU A 455 17.53 5.70 -23.49
N LYS A 456 18.74 5.13 -23.57
CA LYS A 456 19.95 5.83 -24.05
C LYS A 456 19.82 6.52 -25.42
N ARG A 457 18.89 6.08 -26.27
CA ARG A 457 18.61 6.65 -27.61
C ARG A 457 17.16 7.13 -27.76
N SER A 458 16.49 7.40 -26.64
CA SER A 458 15.09 7.84 -26.62
C SER A 458 14.90 9.33 -26.86
N GLY A 459 15.96 10.13 -26.71
CA GLY A 459 15.91 11.59 -26.65
C GLY A 459 15.74 12.15 -25.23
N LEU A 460 15.52 11.30 -24.22
CA LEU A 460 15.54 11.72 -22.81
C LEU A 460 16.99 11.95 -22.34
N ASN A 461 17.16 12.94 -21.47
CA ASN A 461 18.40 13.16 -20.75
C ASN A 461 18.45 12.21 -19.54
N LEU A 462 19.47 11.35 -19.49
CA LEU A 462 19.73 10.49 -18.32
C LEU A 462 20.83 11.12 -17.48
N ASN A 463 20.63 11.19 -16.18
CA ASN A 463 21.65 11.60 -15.22
C ASN A 463 22.76 10.55 -15.13
N THR A 464 23.87 10.90 -14.48
CA THR A 464 25.04 10.00 -14.34
C THR A 464 24.71 8.71 -13.59
N ASP A 465 23.79 8.77 -12.63
CA ASP A 465 23.25 7.63 -11.87
C ASP A 465 22.12 6.89 -12.62
N GLY A 466 21.79 7.32 -13.83
CA GLY A 466 20.74 6.78 -14.67
C GLY A 466 19.32 7.22 -14.29
N SER A 467 19.15 8.11 -13.31
CA SER A 467 17.85 8.74 -13.01
C SER A 467 17.43 9.73 -14.12
N ILE A 468 16.18 10.19 -14.07
CA ILE A 468 15.61 11.12 -15.05
C ILE A 468 14.94 12.27 -14.32
N ASP A 469 15.31 13.50 -14.69
CA ASP A 469 14.71 14.71 -14.15
C ASP A 469 13.25 14.87 -14.60
N THR A 470 12.43 15.35 -13.67
CA THR A 470 11.02 15.64 -13.92
C THR A 470 10.63 17.01 -13.40
N ASN A 471 9.59 17.64 -13.94
CA ASN A 471 9.02 18.82 -13.27
C ASN A 471 8.06 18.44 -12.12
N VAL A 472 7.46 19.43 -11.45
CA VAL A 472 6.47 19.22 -10.37
C VAL A 472 5.21 18.44 -10.79
N TYR A 473 5.01 18.17 -12.08
CA TYR A 473 3.93 17.37 -12.65
C TYR A 473 4.39 15.97 -13.11
N LEU A 474 5.64 15.60 -12.80
CA LEU A 474 6.32 14.36 -13.22
C LEU A 474 6.56 14.20 -14.72
N ARG A 475 6.47 15.29 -15.47
CA ARG A 475 6.75 15.32 -16.90
C ARG A 475 8.25 15.49 -17.15
N THR A 476 8.78 14.78 -18.14
CA THR A 476 10.18 14.89 -18.58
C THR A 476 10.38 16.06 -19.56
N SER A 477 11.55 16.14 -20.18
CA SER A 477 11.83 17.06 -21.30
C SER A 477 11.01 16.75 -22.56
N ILE A 478 10.49 15.52 -22.71
CA ILE A 478 9.60 15.13 -23.81
C ILE A 478 8.16 15.19 -23.31
N GLU A 479 7.31 16.02 -23.93
CA GLU A 479 5.95 16.31 -23.44
C GLU A 479 5.04 15.07 -23.32
N SER A 480 5.29 14.05 -24.13
CA SER A 480 4.54 12.80 -24.12
C SER A 480 5.04 11.80 -23.07
N ILE A 481 6.15 12.06 -22.37
CA ILE A 481 6.78 11.12 -21.45
C ILE A 481 6.82 11.66 -20.02
N TYR A 482 6.34 10.84 -19.10
CA TYR A 482 6.36 11.03 -17.66
C TYR A 482 7.22 9.94 -17.02
N VAL A 483 7.85 10.24 -15.89
CA VAL A 483 8.71 9.28 -15.16
C VAL A 483 8.36 9.28 -13.68
N GLY A 484 8.43 8.11 -13.04
CA GLY A 484 8.09 7.94 -11.64
C GLY A 484 8.75 6.73 -10.99
N GLY A 485 8.48 6.52 -9.70
CA GLY A 485 9.16 5.50 -8.90
C GLY A 485 10.66 5.75 -8.74
N ASP A 486 11.43 4.67 -8.53
CA ASP A 486 12.85 4.70 -8.15
C ASP A 486 13.81 5.28 -9.21
N ILE A 487 13.30 5.61 -10.41
CA ILE A 487 14.11 6.21 -11.51
C ILE A 487 13.90 7.72 -11.66
N ALA A 488 12.93 8.30 -10.93
CA ALA A 488 12.61 9.72 -11.04
C ALA A 488 13.49 10.53 -10.10
N ASN A 489 14.23 11.49 -10.66
CA ASN A 489 14.74 12.63 -9.91
C ASN A 489 13.64 13.69 -9.89
N ALA A 490 12.90 13.75 -8.79
CA ALA A 490 11.64 14.50 -8.68
C ALA A 490 11.67 15.44 -7.46
N PRO A 491 10.90 16.54 -7.50
CA PRO A 491 10.83 17.46 -6.38
C PRO A 491 10.23 16.82 -5.13
N VAL A 492 10.90 16.98 -3.99
CA VAL A 492 10.46 16.47 -2.69
C VAL A 492 9.86 17.61 -1.88
N TYR A 493 8.54 17.55 -1.67
CA TYR A 493 7.79 18.66 -1.09
C TYR A 493 8.23 19.05 0.33
N SER A 494 8.65 18.08 1.15
CA SER A 494 9.09 18.30 2.54
C SER A 494 10.42 19.06 2.68
N ILE A 495 11.20 19.17 1.61
CA ILE A 495 12.47 19.91 1.54
C ILE A 495 12.41 20.98 0.46
N ASP A 496 11.31 21.75 0.45
CA ASP A 496 11.18 22.95 -0.38
C ASP A 496 11.24 22.67 -1.89
N ASN A 497 10.80 21.46 -2.30
CA ASN A 497 10.83 20.95 -3.68
C ASN A 497 12.23 20.78 -4.27
N GLU A 498 13.26 20.62 -3.43
CA GLU A 498 14.56 20.11 -3.88
C GLU A 498 14.40 18.75 -4.56
N PHE A 499 15.19 18.52 -5.60
CA PHE A 499 15.09 17.32 -6.43
C PHE A 499 15.89 16.19 -5.79
N ALA A 500 15.27 15.02 -5.68
CA ALA A 500 15.97 13.82 -5.23
C ALA A 500 15.38 12.54 -5.84
N VAL A 501 16.22 11.51 -5.86
CA VAL A 501 15.80 10.13 -6.18
C VAL A 501 15.36 9.44 -4.89
N VAL A 502 14.09 9.59 -4.53
CA VAL A 502 13.54 9.00 -3.31
C VAL A 502 13.04 7.59 -3.60
N ARG A 503 13.86 6.58 -3.27
CA ARG A 503 13.52 5.14 -3.41
C ARG A 503 12.60 4.65 -2.29
N ASN A 504 11.42 5.23 -2.22
CA ASN A 504 10.40 4.96 -1.20
C ASN A 504 9.11 4.46 -1.85
N TYR A 505 8.54 3.40 -1.27
CA TYR A 505 7.34 2.74 -1.78
C TYR A 505 6.12 3.66 -1.89
N GLN A 506 5.85 4.47 -0.86
CA GLN A 506 4.73 5.42 -0.86
C GLN A 506 4.96 6.53 -1.90
N ILE A 507 6.19 7.00 -2.06
CA ILE A 507 6.55 8.00 -3.07
C ILE A 507 6.37 7.44 -4.48
N ALA A 508 6.75 6.20 -4.74
CA ALA A 508 6.51 5.55 -6.02
C ALA A 508 5.02 5.52 -6.37
N GLN A 509 4.15 5.15 -5.43
CA GLN A 509 2.70 5.19 -5.63
C GLN A 509 2.20 6.63 -5.90
N ASN A 510 2.67 7.62 -5.14
CA ASN A 510 2.37 9.03 -5.40
C ASN A 510 2.81 9.46 -6.80
N HIS A 511 3.97 9.01 -7.26
CA HIS A 511 4.45 9.30 -8.61
C HIS A 511 3.49 8.75 -9.67
N GLY A 512 3.05 7.50 -9.53
CA GLY A 512 2.05 6.90 -10.43
C GLY A 512 0.76 7.71 -10.51
N ARG A 513 0.22 8.12 -9.35
CA ARG A 513 -1.02 8.91 -9.29
C ARG A 513 -0.88 10.30 -9.92
N ILE A 514 0.19 11.02 -9.58
CA ILE A 514 0.40 12.38 -10.08
C ILE A 514 0.70 12.36 -11.58
N ALA A 515 1.48 11.41 -12.08
CA ALA A 515 1.69 11.25 -13.51
C ALA A 515 0.37 10.97 -14.25
N ALA A 516 -0.44 10.02 -13.77
CA ALA A 516 -1.73 9.70 -14.38
C ALA A 516 -2.66 10.92 -14.47
N ILE A 517 -2.81 11.69 -13.38
CA ILE A 517 -3.62 12.92 -13.38
C ILE A 517 -3.09 13.92 -14.41
N ASN A 518 -1.78 14.11 -14.51
CA ASN A 518 -1.21 15.09 -15.44
C ASN A 518 -1.11 14.61 -16.89
N MET A 519 -1.18 13.30 -17.15
CA MET A 519 -1.34 12.76 -18.50
C MET A 519 -2.72 13.11 -19.08
N ILE A 520 -3.74 13.21 -18.21
CA ILE A 520 -5.10 13.64 -18.55
C ILE A 520 -5.18 15.17 -18.35
N LYS A 521 -5.00 15.94 -19.42
CA LYS A 521 -4.83 17.42 -19.40
C LYS A 521 -5.99 18.26 -18.79
N SER A 522 -7.03 17.64 -18.23
CA SER A 522 -8.23 18.33 -17.73
C SER A 522 -8.00 19.10 -16.43
N ARG A 523 -7.10 18.64 -15.54
CA ARG A 523 -6.75 19.31 -14.26
C ARG A 523 -5.33 18.96 -13.80
N SER A 524 -4.35 19.82 -14.10
CA SER A 524 -2.97 19.61 -13.65
C SER A 524 -2.86 19.62 -12.13
N LYS A 525 -2.06 18.69 -11.58
CA LYS A 525 -1.84 18.55 -10.13
C LYS A 525 -0.35 18.43 -9.82
N ILE A 526 0.15 19.30 -8.94
CA ILE A 526 1.55 19.24 -8.51
C ILE A 526 1.79 18.11 -7.50
N LEU A 527 3.00 17.54 -7.52
CA LEU A 527 3.48 16.57 -6.55
C LEU A 527 3.68 17.25 -5.18
N ARG A 528 2.85 16.89 -4.20
CA ARG A 528 2.96 17.32 -2.79
C ARG A 528 3.05 16.13 -1.85
N ALA A 529 3.91 15.18 -2.18
CA ALA A 529 4.09 13.97 -1.38
C ALA A 529 5.16 14.22 -0.30
N VAL A 530 4.81 13.89 0.94
CA VAL A 530 5.75 13.84 2.06
C VAL A 530 6.11 12.37 2.28
N PRO A 531 7.40 11.98 2.14
CA PRO A 531 7.81 10.59 2.31
C PRO A 531 7.43 10.05 3.68
N PHE A 532 6.83 8.86 3.70
CA PHE A 532 6.50 8.12 4.90
C PHE A 532 6.98 6.68 4.76
N PHE A 533 7.51 6.11 5.83
CA PHE A 533 7.95 4.72 5.87
C PHE A 533 7.66 4.10 7.24
N SER A 534 7.48 2.78 7.25
CA SER A 534 7.42 2.02 8.49
C SER A 534 8.03 0.63 8.32
N THR A 535 8.69 0.15 9.37
CA THR A 535 9.13 -1.24 9.50
C THR A 535 8.78 -1.77 10.89
N LYS A 536 8.73 -3.08 11.03
CA LYS A 536 8.53 -3.76 12.31
C LYS A 536 9.66 -4.75 12.51
N LEU A 537 10.46 -4.54 13.55
CA LEU A 537 11.59 -5.39 13.91
C LEU A 537 11.32 -6.01 15.28
N PHE A 538 11.24 -7.34 15.37
CA PHE A 538 10.98 -8.09 16.61
C PHE A 538 9.82 -7.55 17.46
N GLY A 539 8.69 -7.21 16.82
CA GLY A 539 7.52 -6.68 17.51
C GLY A 539 7.49 -5.16 17.64
N LYS A 540 8.65 -4.49 17.55
CA LYS A 540 8.81 -3.04 17.71
C LYS A 540 8.56 -2.34 16.37
N SER A 541 7.65 -1.37 16.37
CA SER A 541 7.18 -0.70 15.15
C SER A 541 7.86 0.66 14.98
N PHE A 542 8.75 0.75 14.01
CA PHE A 542 9.47 1.96 13.64
C PHE A 542 8.76 2.68 12.51
N ARG A 543 8.64 4.01 12.62
CA ARG A 543 7.96 4.86 11.64
C ARG A 543 8.75 6.12 11.40
N PHE A 544 8.76 6.60 10.17
CA PHE A 544 9.47 7.81 9.81
C PHE A 544 8.68 8.62 8.78
N SER A 545 8.86 9.93 8.82
CA SER A 545 8.34 10.86 7.85
C SER A 545 9.34 11.97 7.59
N GLY A 546 9.34 12.48 6.36
CA GLY A 546 10.30 13.49 5.89
C GLY A 546 11.50 12.86 5.17
N TYR A 547 12.39 13.71 4.69
CA TYR A 547 13.54 13.33 3.86
C TYR A 547 14.58 14.44 3.93
N GLY A 548 15.86 14.07 3.79
CA GLY A 548 16.97 15.01 3.75
C GLY A 548 18.12 14.57 4.66
N GLU A 549 19.31 15.05 4.32
CA GLU A 549 20.52 14.89 5.13
C GLU A 549 20.37 15.58 6.48
N TYR A 550 21.00 15.01 7.51
CA TYR A 550 21.00 15.55 8.85
C TYR A 550 22.44 15.67 9.39
N THR A 551 22.63 16.59 10.33
CA THR A 551 23.91 16.80 11.03
C THR A 551 23.78 16.60 12.54
N ASP A 552 22.55 16.55 13.07
CA ASP A 552 22.30 16.27 14.47
C ASP A 552 20.99 15.48 14.66
N LEU A 553 20.88 14.83 15.82
CA LEU A 553 19.78 13.96 16.20
C LEU A 553 19.35 14.23 17.64
N ILE A 554 18.09 14.62 17.84
CA ILE A 554 17.49 14.76 19.16
C ILE A 554 16.59 13.56 19.43
N ILE A 555 16.79 12.89 20.56
CA ILE A 555 15.96 11.79 21.04
C ILE A 555 15.14 12.26 22.24
N GLU A 556 13.83 12.04 22.16
CA GLU A 556 12.86 12.30 23.21
C GLU A 556 12.23 10.96 23.62
N GLY A 557 12.12 10.68 24.91
CA GLY A 557 11.59 9.41 25.45
C GLY A 557 12.69 8.41 25.84
N ASP A 558 12.34 7.13 25.86
CA ASP A 558 13.19 6.03 26.32
C ASP A 558 13.70 5.19 25.14
N LEU A 559 14.93 5.49 24.71
CA LEU A 559 15.58 4.75 23.63
C LEU A 559 15.86 3.29 23.99
N GLU A 560 16.26 3.01 25.23
CA GLU A 560 16.63 1.66 25.66
C GLU A 560 15.43 0.71 25.59
N ASN A 561 14.22 1.19 25.92
CA ASN A 561 12.97 0.44 25.80
C ASN A 561 12.31 0.53 24.41
N LEU A 562 12.92 1.28 23.48
CA LEU A 562 12.40 1.55 22.13
C LEU A 562 11.02 2.25 22.16
N GLU A 563 10.89 3.24 23.05
CA GLU A 563 9.72 4.10 23.24
C GLU A 563 10.16 5.56 23.12
N PHE A 564 10.44 6.00 21.90
CA PHE A 564 11.08 7.28 21.63
C PHE A 564 10.55 7.96 20.37
N VAL A 565 10.85 9.26 20.28
CA VAL A 565 10.78 10.10 19.08
C VAL A 565 12.18 10.59 18.75
N ALA A 566 12.54 10.56 17.47
CA ALA A 566 13.82 10.97 16.95
C ALA A 566 13.64 12.11 15.94
N TYR A 567 14.22 13.27 16.21
CA TYR A 567 14.18 14.44 15.33
C TYR A 567 15.54 14.59 14.63
N PHE A 568 15.54 14.47 13.31
CA PHE A 568 16.74 14.61 12.49
C PHE A 568 16.86 16.04 12.00
N ILE A 569 17.95 16.71 12.37
CA ILE A 569 18.14 18.15 12.18
C ILE A 569 19.30 18.38 11.21
N ASN A 570 19.07 19.18 10.18
CA ASN A 570 20.12 19.55 9.23
C ASN A 570 20.96 20.73 9.72
N ASN A 571 21.98 21.10 8.93
CA ASN A 571 22.89 22.21 9.22
C ASN A 571 22.20 23.59 9.29
N LYS A 572 20.97 23.73 8.77
CA LYS A 572 20.14 24.95 8.87
C LYS A 572 19.20 24.92 10.07
N LEU A 573 19.40 23.99 11.01
CA LEU A 573 18.54 23.77 12.18
C LEU A 573 17.09 23.36 11.84
N LYS A 574 16.81 22.94 10.61
CA LYS A 574 15.49 22.45 10.18
C LYS A 574 15.36 20.96 10.51
N VAL A 575 14.22 20.56 11.07
CA VAL A 575 13.85 19.15 11.23
C VAL A 575 13.46 18.61 9.87
N VAL A 576 14.32 17.79 9.27
CA VAL A 576 14.13 17.23 7.93
C VAL A 576 13.37 15.90 7.96
N ARG A 577 13.51 15.15 9.06
CA ARG A 577 12.88 13.85 9.27
C ARG A 577 12.49 13.69 10.75
N VAL A 578 11.40 12.97 10.99
CA VAL A 578 11.00 12.50 12.33
C VAL A 578 10.82 11.00 12.28
N GLY A 579 11.49 10.30 13.20
CA GLY A 579 11.35 8.87 13.46
C GLY A 579 10.66 8.61 14.80
N SER A 580 10.05 7.44 14.96
CA SER A 580 9.56 7.00 16.27
C SER A 580 9.52 5.48 16.38
N CYS A 581 9.65 4.98 17.60
CA CYS A 581 9.21 3.64 17.98
C CYS A 581 8.30 3.74 19.21
N GLY A 582 7.16 3.04 19.21
CA GLY A 582 6.17 3.12 20.30
C GLY A 582 5.24 4.35 20.26
N CYS A 583 5.67 5.49 19.69
CA CYS A 583 4.92 6.75 19.67
C CYS A 583 4.18 7.02 18.34
N ASN A 584 3.23 6.14 17.95
CA ASN A 584 2.70 6.06 16.58
C ASN A 584 2.18 7.39 15.96
N ALA A 585 1.47 8.22 16.73
CA ALA A 585 0.78 9.38 16.18
C ALA A 585 1.73 10.53 15.79
N VAL A 586 2.93 10.63 16.40
CA VAL A 586 3.82 11.79 16.23
C VAL A 586 4.35 11.91 14.80
N VAL A 587 4.71 10.80 14.18
CA VAL A 587 5.24 10.78 12.81
C VAL A 587 4.16 11.15 11.80
N ALA A 588 2.93 10.68 12.02
CA ALA A 588 1.77 11.09 11.20
C ALA A 588 1.46 12.58 11.38
N LYS A 589 1.59 13.11 12.60
CA LYS A 589 1.43 14.54 12.89
C LYS A 589 2.48 15.38 12.15
N PHE A 590 3.74 14.96 12.17
CA PHE A 590 4.81 15.63 11.43
C PHE A 590 4.58 15.62 9.92
N ALA A 591 4.18 14.46 9.36
CA ALA A 591 3.84 14.33 7.95
C ALA A 591 2.71 15.29 7.52
N GLU A 592 1.71 15.44 8.38
CA GLU A 592 0.57 16.32 8.13
C GLU A 592 0.98 17.80 8.22
N LEU A 593 1.78 18.15 9.22
CA LEU A 593 2.33 19.50 9.36
C LEU A 593 3.14 19.91 8.13
N GLN A 594 4.02 19.02 7.64
CA GLN A 594 4.77 19.26 6.40
C GLN A 594 3.86 19.39 5.18
N THR A 595 2.78 18.59 5.10
CA THR A 595 1.80 18.69 4.01
C THR A 595 1.15 20.09 3.96
N GLN A 596 0.96 20.72 5.12
CA GLN A 596 0.45 22.09 5.27
C GLN A 596 1.50 23.17 4.96
N GLY A 597 2.74 22.80 4.62
CA GLY A 597 3.82 23.73 4.30
C GLY A 597 4.50 24.34 5.53
N VAL A 598 4.28 23.77 6.72
CA VAL A 598 4.94 24.22 7.95
C VAL A 598 6.21 23.40 8.15
N SER A 599 7.33 24.09 8.36
CA SER A 599 8.63 23.50 8.71
C SER A 599 8.86 23.61 10.22
N LEU A 600 9.48 22.60 10.80
CA LEU A 600 9.96 22.64 12.18
C LEU A 600 11.45 22.95 12.22
N THR A 601 11.86 23.61 13.29
CA THR A 601 13.25 23.90 13.63
C THR A 601 13.66 23.16 14.89
N ARG A 602 14.95 23.17 15.20
CA ARG A 602 15.50 22.70 16.48
C ARG A 602 14.78 23.32 17.68
N GLU A 603 14.56 24.63 17.65
CA GLU A 603 13.97 25.38 18.76
C GLU A 603 12.54 24.89 19.08
N ASP A 604 11.77 24.51 18.05
CA ASP A 604 10.41 24.00 18.18
C ASP A 604 10.32 22.65 18.91
N VAL A 605 11.41 21.87 18.94
CA VAL A 605 11.45 20.51 19.50
C VAL A 605 12.26 20.42 20.80
N GLU A 606 13.17 21.37 21.08
CA GLU A 606 13.98 21.35 22.31
C GLU A 606 13.26 21.94 23.54
N ASN A 607 12.35 22.91 23.34
CA ASN A 607 11.86 23.74 24.44
C ASN A 607 10.49 23.35 24.99
N THR A 608 9.71 22.54 24.28
CA THR A 608 8.34 22.19 24.67
C THR A 608 7.92 20.84 24.09
N GLU A 609 7.73 19.84 24.96
CA GLU A 609 7.36 18.46 24.60
C GLU A 609 6.16 18.44 23.63
N MET A 610 6.44 18.10 22.37
CA MET A 610 5.47 18.01 21.27
C MET A 610 4.50 19.20 21.11
N ALA A 611 4.82 20.40 21.60
CA ALA A 611 3.89 21.55 21.50
C ALA A 611 3.62 21.95 20.05
N TRP A 612 4.58 21.72 19.17
CA TRP A 612 4.44 21.89 17.72
C TRP A 612 3.26 21.11 17.12
N THR A 613 2.79 20.04 17.77
CA THR A 613 1.63 19.28 17.30
C THR A 613 0.35 20.11 17.31
N LYS A 614 0.29 21.18 18.10
CA LYS A 614 -0.80 22.16 18.10
C LYS A 614 -0.80 23.09 16.89
N LEU A 615 0.29 23.13 16.10
CA LEU A 615 0.39 23.92 14.87
C LEU A 615 -0.38 23.31 13.70
N ILE A 616 -0.75 22.03 13.80
CA ILE A 616 -1.52 21.34 12.77
C ILE A 616 -2.92 21.95 12.71
N LYS A 617 -3.24 22.55 11.57
CA LYS A 617 -4.58 23.10 11.35
C LYS A 617 -5.55 21.97 11.06
N SER A 618 -6.58 21.84 11.90
CA SER A 618 -7.71 20.93 11.72
C SER A 618 -8.94 21.61 11.11
N GLY A 619 -8.87 22.92 10.83
CA GLY A 619 -9.93 23.73 10.23
C GLY A 619 -9.39 24.92 9.45
#